data_AF-A0A964PSX3-F1
#
_entry.id   AF-A0A964PSX3-F1
#
_cell.length_a   1.000
_cell.length_b   1.000
_cell.length_c   1.000
_cell.angle_alpha   90.00
_cell.angle_beta   90.00
_cell.angle_gamma   90.00
#
_symmetry.space_group_name_H-M   'P 1'
#
loop_
_entity.id
_entity.type
_entity.pdbx_description
1 polymer ?
#
loop_
_entity_poly.entity_id
_entity_poly.type
_entity_poly.pdbx_seq_one_letter_code
_entity_poly.pdbx_strand_id
1 'polypeptide(L)'
;MATKRRRLKRDDNRIIEWRSGRAYGDFRAYTDVGGSKMALAEPGKTWATTDEAIAAVLYDAELERLELARRRRRRLLRLRRQVDRDARAVILLRNMTT
;
A
#
# COMPACT_ATOMS: atom_id res chain seq x y z
N MET A 1 -42.60 6.74 5.59
CA MET A 1 -41.49 5.96 6.16
C MET A 1 -40.17 6.64 5.83
N ALA A 2 -39.53 7.27 6.81
CA ALA A 2 -38.31 8.06 6.60
C ALA A 2 -37.07 7.15 6.67
N THR A 3 -36.50 6.81 5.51
CA THR A 3 -35.22 6.08 5.44
C THR A 3 -34.11 7.01 5.91
N LYS A 4 -33.62 6.80 7.14
CA LYS A 4 -32.45 7.46 7.69
C LYS A 4 -31.29 7.30 6.70
N ARG A 5 -30.96 8.38 5.98
CA ARG A 5 -29.72 8.48 5.21
C ARG A 5 -28.57 8.44 6.22
N ARG A 6 -28.07 7.22 6.48
CA ARG A 6 -26.90 6.97 7.30
C ARG A 6 -25.75 7.73 6.66
N ARG A 7 -25.40 8.90 7.22
CA ARG A 7 -24.16 9.62 6.90
C ARG A 7 -23.00 8.67 7.21
N LEU A 8 -22.55 7.89 6.23
CA LEU A 8 -21.18 7.40 6.23
C LEU A 8 -20.32 8.63 6.00
N LYS A 9 -19.51 9.00 7.01
CA LYS A 9 -18.41 9.94 6.83
C LYS A 9 -17.54 9.38 5.69
N ARG A 10 -17.56 10.08 4.55
CA ARG A 10 -16.72 9.80 3.38
C ARG A 10 -15.30 10.27 3.67
N ASP A 11 -14.53 9.42 4.35
CA ASP A 11 -13.06 9.47 4.32
C ASP A 11 -12.49 8.78 3.05
N ASP A 12 -13.36 8.26 2.18
CA ASP A 12 -13.01 7.21 1.22
C ASP A 12 -12.29 7.73 -0.02
N ASN A 13 -10.98 7.94 0.10
CA ASN A 13 -10.06 8.03 -1.03
C ASN A 13 -9.83 6.64 -1.70
N ARG A 14 -10.83 5.74 -1.63
CA ARG A 14 -10.78 4.40 -2.22
C ARG A 14 -11.05 4.50 -3.71
N ILE A 15 -10.18 3.90 -4.52
CA ILE A 15 -10.36 3.83 -5.98
C ILE A 15 -10.74 2.39 -6.35
N ILE A 16 -12.03 2.07 -6.22
CA ILE A 16 -12.59 0.77 -6.61
C ILE A 16 -13.34 0.94 -7.94
N GLU A 17 -12.92 0.19 -8.96
CA GLU A 17 -13.52 0.16 -10.28
C GLU A 17 -14.33 -1.13 -10.46
N TRP A 18 -15.56 -0.99 -10.93
CA TRP A 18 -16.47 -2.12 -11.18
C TRP A 18 -16.49 -2.47 -12.66
N ARG A 19 -16.18 -3.74 -13.00
CA ARG A 19 -16.23 -4.25 -14.38
C ARG A 19 -17.07 -5.53 -14.42
N SER A 20 -18.14 -5.52 -15.21
CA SER A 20 -19.10 -6.65 -15.30
C SER A 20 -19.56 -7.13 -13.91
N GLY A 21 -19.86 -6.18 -13.01
CA GLY A 21 -20.28 -6.45 -11.64
C GLY A 21 -19.17 -6.84 -10.66
N ARG A 22 -17.90 -6.86 -11.07
CA ARG A 22 -16.76 -7.29 -10.23
C ARG A 22 -15.85 -6.13 -9.84
N ALA A 23 -15.40 -6.15 -8.59
CA ALA A 23 -14.61 -5.08 -7.99
C ALA A 23 -13.09 -5.21 -8.21
N TYR A 24 -12.45 -4.14 -8.67
CA TYR A 24 -11.01 -4.03 -8.86
C TYR A 24 -10.48 -2.81 -8.11
N GLY A 25 -9.46 -2.98 -7.28
CA GLY A 25 -8.80 -1.87 -6.59
C GLY A 25 -7.68 -1.28 -7.45
N ASP A 26 -7.60 0.05 -7.53
CA ASP A 26 -6.47 0.75 -8.13
C ASP A 26 -5.46 1.18 -7.05
N PHE A 27 -4.34 0.46 -6.98
CA PHE A 27 -3.24 0.76 -6.07
C PHE A 27 -1.99 1.26 -6.81
N ARG A 28 -2.14 1.84 -8.01
CA ARG A 28 -0.98 2.32 -8.79
C ARG A 28 -0.18 3.42 -8.09
N ALA A 29 -0.78 4.11 -7.13
CA ALA A 29 -0.06 5.04 -6.24
C ALA A 29 1.04 4.37 -5.40
N TYR A 30 1.06 3.02 -5.32
CA TYR A 30 2.00 2.20 -4.55
C TYR A 30 2.90 1.32 -5.44
N THR A 31 3.07 1.63 -6.73
CA THR A 31 3.92 0.86 -7.66
C THR A 31 5.35 0.65 -7.18
N ASP A 32 5.90 1.61 -6.41
CA ASP A 32 7.23 1.54 -5.82
C ASP A 32 7.39 0.44 -4.74
N VAL A 33 6.27 -0.15 -4.30
CA VAL A 33 6.20 -1.29 -3.37
C VAL A 33 5.30 -2.42 -3.88
N GLY A 34 5.08 -2.50 -5.20
CA GLY A 34 4.34 -3.59 -5.84
C GLY A 34 2.83 -3.38 -5.96
N GLY A 35 2.34 -2.16 -5.69
CA GLY A 35 0.96 -1.78 -5.97
C GLY A 35 0.66 -1.78 -7.47
N SER A 36 -0.54 -2.23 -7.83
CA SER A 36 -1.02 -2.27 -9.20
C SER A 36 -2.56 -2.23 -9.20
N LYS A 37 -3.17 -2.30 -10.38
CA LYS A 37 -4.61 -2.55 -10.46
C LYS A 37 -4.85 -4.05 -10.31
N MET A 38 -5.65 -4.45 -9.32
CA MET A 38 -5.85 -5.85 -8.98
C MET A 38 -7.31 -6.17 -8.65
N ALA A 39 -7.67 -7.44 -8.85
CA ALA A 39 -8.97 -7.97 -8.47
C ALA A 39 -9.09 -7.97 -6.94
N LEU A 40 -10.19 -7.43 -6.40
CA LEU A 40 -10.51 -7.55 -4.98
C LEU A 40 -11.19 -8.90 -4.77
N ALA A 41 -10.39 -9.94 -4.57
CA ALA A 41 -10.86 -11.31 -4.37
C ALA A 41 -10.52 -11.79 -2.96
N GLU A 42 -11.41 -12.57 -2.36
CA GLU A 42 -11.07 -13.29 -1.14
C GLU A 42 -9.94 -14.30 -1.40
N PRO A 43 -9.14 -14.64 -0.36
CA PRO A 43 -8.10 -15.65 -0.49
C PRO A 43 -8.62 -16.96 -1.09
N GLY A 44 -7.93 -17.46 -2.11
CA GLY A 44 -8.32 -18.69 -2.81
C GLY A 44 -9.46 -18.56 -3.82
N LYS A 45 -10.07 -17.37 -3.98
CA LYS A 45 -11.04 -17.12 -5.05
C LYS A 45 -10.34 -16.66 -6.32
N THR A 46 -10.76 -17.21 -7.46
CA THR A 46 -10.23 -16.85 -8.78
C THR A 46 -10.73 -15.48 -9.26
N TRP A 47 -11.91 -15.06 -8.80
CA TRP A 47 -12.60 -13.89 -9.33
C TRP A 47 -12.77 -12.80 -8.27
N ALA A 48 -12.74 -11.56 -8.73
CA ALA A 48 -13.09 -10.41 -7.92
C ALA A 48 -14.52 -10.53 -7.36
N THR A 49 -14.68 -10.03 -6.13
CA THR A 49 -15.97 -9.99 -5.44
C THR A 49 -16.97 -9.12 -6.20
N THR A 50 -18.24 -9.48 -6.09
CA THR A 50 -19.38 -8.70 -6.56
C THR A 50 -20.08 -7.97 -5.42
N ASP A 51 -19.67 -8.22 -4.17
CA ASP A 51 -20.23 -7.60 -2.97
C ASP A 51 -19.46 -6.32 -2.61
N GLU A 52 -20.17 -5.20 -2.50
CA GLU A 52 -19.60 -3.87 -2.25
C GLU A 52 -18.97 -3.76 -0.85
N ALA A 53 -19.57 -4.37 0.17
CA ALA A 53 -19.05 -4.34 1.53
C ALA A 53 -17.76 -5.17 1.62
N ILE A 54 -17.74 -6.34 0.98
CA ILE A 54 -16.53 -7.17 0.90
C ILE A 54 -15.45 -6.45 0.10
N ALA A 55 -15.80 -5.78 -1.01
CA ALA A 55 -14.84 -5.01 -1.80
C ALA A 55 -14.16 -3.92 -0.97
N ALA A 56 -14.91 -3.18 -0.14
CA ALA A 56 -14.36 -2.16 0.74
C ALA A 56 -13.37 -2.75 1.76
N VAL A 57 -13.73 -3.86 2.41
CA VAL A 57 -12.85 -4.54 3.38
C VAL A 57 -11.57 -5.06 2.73
N LEU A 58 -11.69 -5.71 1.57
CA LEU A 58 -10.53 -6.20 0.81
C LEU A 58 -9.62 -5.05 0.36
N TYR A 59 -10.21 -3.93 -0.06
CA TYR A 59 -9.45 -2.76 -0.46
C TYR A 59 -8.63 -2.18 0.70
N ASP A 60 -9.27 -2.02 1.87
CA ASP A 60 -8.61 -1.44 3.04
C ASP A 60 -7.47 -2.34 3.55
N ALA A 61 -7.69 -3.65 3.56
CA ALA A 61 -6.67 -4.62 3.95
C ALA A 61 -5.44 -4.55 3.02
N GLU A 62 -5.66 -4.45 1.71
CA GLU A 62 -4.57 -4.36 0.75
C GLU A 62 -3.86 -3.00 0.80
N LEU A 63 -4.61 -1.91 1.03
CA LEU A 63 -4.05 -0.59 1.25
C LEU A 63 -3.12 -0.58 2.46
N GLU A 64 -3.55 -1.15 3.59
CA GLU A 64 -2.74 -1.23 4.81
C GLU A 64 -1.45 -2.03 4.57
N ARG A 65 -1.53 -3.16 3.86
CA ARG A 65 -0.37 -3.97 3.48
C ARG A 65 0.64 -3.16 2.68
N LEU A 66 0.18 -2.40 1.67
CA LEU A 66 1.01 -1.58 0.80
C LEU A 66 1.61 -0.38 1.56
N GLU A 67 0.84 0.27 2.43
CA GLU A 67 1.35 1.33 3.29
C GLU A 67 2.48 0.84 4.19
N LEU A 68 2.30 -0.31 4.83
CA LEU A 68 3.30 -0.92 5.68
C LEU A 68 4.57 -1.25 4.89
N ALA A 69 4.44 -1.82 3.69
CA ALA A 69 5.56 -2.09 2.79
C ALA A 69 6.33 -0.81 2.45
N ARG A 70 5.62 0.29 2.15
CA ARG A 70 6.23 1.60 1.85
C ARG A 70 6.95 2.21 3.04
N ARG A 71 6.36 2.11 4.24
CA ARG A 71 7.01 2.53 5.49
C ARG A 71 8.30 1.74 5.74
N ARG A 72 8.27 0.41 5.57
CA ARG A 72 9.45 -0.46 5.70
C ARG A 72 10.54 -0.09 4.69
N ARG A 73 10.19 0.07 3.41
CA ARG A 73 11.13 0.49 2.36
C ARG A 73 11.81 1.82 2.69
N ARG A 74 11.05 2.83 3.11
CA ARG A 74 11.60 4.13 3.53
C ARG A 74 12.58 4.00 4.71
N ARG A 75 12.27 3.15 5.69
CA ARG A 75 13.16 2.89 6.83
C ARG A 75 14.48 2.25 6.37
N LEU A 76 14.41 1.23 5.52
CA LEU A 76 15.59 0.56 4.97
C LEU A 76 16.47 1.52 4.17
N LEU A 77 15.89 2.38 3.34
CA LEU A 77 16.64 3.39 2.59
C LEU A 77 17.36 4.39 3.50
N ARG A 78 16.76 4.79 4.62
CA ARG A 78 17.41 5.66 5.62
C ARG A 78 18.59 4.95 6.28
N LEU A 79 18.40 3.70 6.71
CA LEU A 79 19.47 2.90 7.32
C LEU A 79 20.63 2.70 6.35
N ARG A 80 20.34 2.41 5.07
CA ARG A 80 21.36 2.25 4.05
C ARG A 80 22.22 3.51 3.91
N ARG A 81 21.61 4.69 3.84
CA ARG A 81 22.33 5.97 3.77
C ARG A 81 23.20 6.23 5.00
N GLN A 82 22.75 5.82 6.18
CA GLN A 82 23.53 5.96 7.40
C GLN A 82 24.77 5.06 7.36
N VAL A 83 24.60 3.78 7.00
CA VAL A 83 25.71 2.83 6.84
C VAL A 83 26.72 3.32 5.79
N ASP A 84 26.25 3.81 4.64
CA ASP A 84 27.13 4.33 3.59
C ASP A 84 27.90 5.59 4.07
N ARG A 85 27.31 6.43 4.91
CA ARG A 85 27.97 7.59 5.53
C ARG A 85 29.04 7.16 6.52
N ASP A 86 28.72 6.23 7.40
CA ASP A 86 29.63 5.76 8.45
C ASP A 86 30.82 5.03 7.84
N ALA A 87 30.60 4.21 6.81
CA ALA A 87 31.67 3.55 6.06
C ALA A 87 32.64 4.56 5.42
N ARG A 88 32.12 5.65 4.83
CA ARG A 88 32.96 6.72 4.26
C ARG A 88 33.79 7.43 5.33
N ALA A 89 33.21 7.72 6.50
CA ALA A 89 33.93 8.35 7.59
C ALA A 89 35.08 7.47 8.10
N VAL A 90 34.84 6.16 8.25
CA VAL A 90 35.87 5.19 8.65
C VAL A 90 37.02 5.14 7.64
N ILE A 91 36.73 5.10 6.34
CA ILE A 91 37.76 5.08 5.29
C ILE A 91 38.62 6.36 5.34
N LEU A 92 37.97 7.53 5.48
CA LEU A 92 38.67 8.81 5.55
C LEU A 92 39.58 8.89 6.78
N LEU A 93 39.09 8.49 7.95
CA LEU A 93 39.88 8.50 9.19
C LEU A 93 41.11 7.58 9.08
N ARG A 94 40.96 6.39 8.50
CA ARG A 94 42.06 5.44 8.29
C ARG A 94 43.17 6.01 7.39
N ASN A 95 42.80 6.75 6.36
CA ASN A 95 43.74 7.33 5.40
C ASN A 95 44.49 8.56 5.95
N MET A 96 44.00 9.20 7.03
CA MET A 96 44.66 10.34 7.67
C MET A 96 45.69 9.93 8.73
N THR A 97 45.66 8.68 9.19
CA THR A 97 46.56 8.14 10.22
C THR A 97 47.75 7.37 9.66
N THR A 98 47.89 7.28 8.33
CA THR A 98 49.02 6.65 7.63
C THR A 98 49.81 7.72 6.89
#